data_AF-A0A7S2X7A1-F1
#
_entry.id   AF-A0A7S2X7A1-F1
#
_cell.length_a   1.000
_cell.length_b   1.000
_cell.length_c   1.000
_cell.angle_alpha   90.00
_cell.angle_beta   90.00
_cell.angle_gamma   90.00
#
_symmetry.space_group_name_H-M   'P 1'
#
loop_
_entity.id
_entity.type
_entity.pdbx_description
1 polymer ?
#
loop_
_entity_poly.entity_id
_entity_poly.type
_entity_poly.pdbx_seq_one_letter_code
_entity_poly.pdbx_strand_id
1 'polypeptide(L)'
;DAMTTPETDKELLDWNATQGHILTGGGKLNHFFVEGRDYQAPVDLPHYLKTEKKTDETYQKWKKDGWRSHSIVGAWRRPLFSGGWKESTEADTVVFNLQTPSLFIDIRFPLKRPDYSKRQGFYQLSMAELRSLARQHCFAGYSLVNPKGGTGSAPVCTRHHALDWNYHPSFPRARPNRWRIELSPNGESFKEFSVALDEHKQAVYMERWQMYPQGKGPYLALRRMKPQNAVDHRESLLIVVGNHFAFARDRKHPLPLFSGASKGGCASLVDAAFRAGDREKMEQMLDLEGSYGCVCDHEGNPTWEIKMSTLPWRQGQRLLTPKALGSKEFAKIPSQIELFGGVWEVFECSFTTKRLEYILTSGASRRRSKL
;
A
#
# COMPACT_ATOMS: atom_id res chain seq x y z
N ASP A 1 11.94 -29.02 -0.32
CA ASP A 1 11.70 -27.90 -1.24
C ASP A 1 10.99 -28.42 -2.46
N ALA A 2 9.74 -28.02 -2.69
CA ALA A 2 9.09 -28.31 -3.95
C ALA A 2 9.81 -27.46 -5.01
N MET A 3 10.60 -28.10 -5.88
CA MET A 3 11.28 -27.38 -6.97
C MET A 3 10.19 -26.75 -7.85
N THR A 4 10.20 -25.42 -7.98
CA THR A 4 9.39 -24.74 -8.97
C THR A 4 9.85 -25.17 -10.36
N THR A 5 8.90 -25.39 -11.28
CA THR A 5 9.25 -25.73 -12.66
C THR A 5 9.78 -24.48 -13.37
N PRO A 6 10.68 -24.61 -14.37
CA PRO A 6 11.18 -23.49 -15.17
C PRO A 6 10.06 -22.61 -15.76
N GLU A 7 8.93 -23.22 -16.13
CA GLU A 7 7.74 -22.53 -16.63
C GLU A 7 7.09 -21.64 -15.57
N THR A 8 6.96 -22.12 -14.33
CA THR A 8 6.40 -21.34 -13.21
C THR A 8 7.27 -20.14 -12.87
N ASP A 9 8.59 -20.33 -12.90
CA ASP A 9 9.55 -19.24 -12.66
C ASP A 9 9.45 -18.17 -13.76
N LYS A 10 9.32 -18.57 -15.02
CA LYS A 10 9.14 -17.63 -16.14
C LYS A 10 7.86 -16.81 -15.98
N GLU A 11 6.72 -17.46 -15.73
CA GLU A 11 5.44 -16.77 -15.55
C GLU A 11 5.48 -15.77 -14.38
N LEU A 12 6.10 -16.13 -13.26
CA LEU A 12 6.27 -15.25 -12.12
C LEU A 12 7.16 -14.05 -12.47
N LEU A 13 8.28 -14.28 -13.16
CA LEU A 13 9.19 -13.21 -13.58
C LEU A 13 8.53 -12.25 -14.57
N ASP A 14 7.59 -12.73 -15.37
CA ASP A 14 6.78 -11.96 -16.31
C ASP A 14 5.57 -11.27 -15.66
N TRP A 15 5.21 -11.60 -14.41
CA TRP A 15 4.03 -11.04 -13.73
C TRP A 15 4.03 -9.50 -13.72
N ASN A 16 5.16 -8.86 -13.39
CA ASN A 16 5.27 -7.39 -13.42
C ASN A 16 5.04 -6.81 -14.82
N ALA A 17 5.53 -7.49 -15.86
CA ALA A 17 5.33 -7.07 -17.24
C ALA A 17 3.86 -7.19 -17.64
N THR A 18 3.18 -8.26 -17.21
CA THR A 18 1.73 -8.43 -17.41
C THR A 18 0.93 -7.33 -16.69
N GLN A 19 1.19 -7.06 -15.42
CA GLN A 19 0.52 -5.96 -14.70
C GLN A 19 0.78 -4.60 -15.37
N GLY A 20 2.01 -4.36 -15.82
CA GLY A 20 2.37 -3.16 -16.58
C GLY A 20 1.63 -3.07 -17.91
N HIS A 21 1.51 -4.18 -18.65
CA HIS A 21 0.76 -4.25 -19.90
C HIS A 21 -0.71 -3.90 -19.68
N ILE A 22 -1.37 -4.52 -18.68
CA ILE A 22 -2.76 -4.25 -18.33
C ILE A 22 -2.94 -2.77 -18.00
N LEU A 23 -2.13 -2.25 -17.05
CA LEU A 23 -2.21 -0.86 -16.60
C LEU A 23 -2.07 0.13 -17.77
N THR A 24 -1.22 -0.20 -18.73
CA THR A 24 -0.86 0.72 -19.81
C THR A 24 -1.60 0.49 -21.11
N GLY A 25 -2.51 -0.50 -21.16
CA GLY A 25 -3.12 -0.92 -22.42
C GLY A 25 -2.08 -1.34 -23.47
N GLY A 26 -0.98 -1.98 -23.06
CA GLY A 26 0.15 -2.32 -23.94
C GLY A 26 1.03 -1.12 -24.31
N GLY A 27 1.26 -0.20 -23.37
CA GLY A 27 2.06 1.02 -23.59
C GLY A 27 1.25 2.22 -24.12
N LYS A 28 0.08 1.99 -24.70
CA LYS A 28 -0.82 3.01 -25.26
C LYS A 28 -1.13 4.15 -24.29
N LEU A 29 -1.20 3.86 -22.99
CA LEU A 29 -1.50 4.84 -21.95
C LEU A 29 -0.55 6.05 -21.96
N ASN A 30 0.71 5.89 -22.40
CA ASN A 30 1.65 7.01 -22.52
C ASN A 30 1.25 8.02 -23.60
N HIS A 31 0.52 7.58 -24.62
CA HIS A 31 0.00 8.44 -25.68
C HIS A 31 -1.33 9.09 -25.29
N PHE A 32 -2.09 8.43 -24.39
CA PHE A 32 -3.41 8.89 -24.01
C PHE A 32 -3.44 9.78 -22.78
N PHE A 33 -2.44 9.74 -21.90
CA PHE A 33 -2.32 10.75 -20.85
C PHE A 33 -1.74 12.03 -21.43
N VAL A 34 -2.55 13.08 -21.48
CA VAL A 34 -2.16 14.40 -21.98
C VAL A 34 -2.13 15.38 -20.81
N GLU A 35 -0.95 15.95 -20.55
CA GLU A 35 -0.77 17.02 -19.56
C GLU A 35 -1.64 18.23 -19.93
N GLY A 36 -2.23 18.89 -18.92
CA GLY A 36 -3.16 20.01 -19.08
C GLY A 36 -4.60 19.58 -19.37
N ARG A 37 -4.79 18.42 -20.02
CA ARG A 37 -6.13 17.83 -20.23
C ARG A 37 -6.52 16.88 -19.10
N ASP A 38 -5.68 15.89 -18.81
CA ASP A 38 -6.03 14.78 -17.91
C ASP A 38 -5.44 14.94 -16.50
N TYR A 39 -4.35 15.69 -16.38
CA TYR A 39 -3.63 15.96 -15.14
C TYR A 39 -2.75 17.21 -15.26
N GLN A 40 -2.31 17.76 -14.14
CA GLN A 40 -1.38 18.88 -14.07
C GLN A 40 -0.02 18.41 -13.55
N ALA A 41 1.01 18.42 -14.40
CA ALA A 41 2.36 18.13 -13.95
C ALA A 41 3.00 19.40 -13.35
N PRO A 42 3.95 19.24 -12.40
CA PRO A 42 4.33 18.00 -11.74
C PRO A 42 3.40 17.63 -10.58
N VAL A 43 2.45 18.49 -10.21
CA VAL A 43 1.70 18.39 -8.95
C VAL A 43 0.88 17.11 -8.82
N ASP A 44 0.31 16.59 -9.91
CA ASP A 44 -0.46 15.34 -9.94
C ASP A 44 0.41 14.08 -10.02
N LEU A 45 1.75 14.21 -10.14
CA LEU A 45 2.63 13.04 -10.21
C LEU A 45 2.74 12.37 -8.83
N PRO A 46 2.72 11.02 -8.76
CA PRO A 46 2.59 10.31 -7.48
C PRO A 46 3.72 10.61 -6.50
N HIS A 47 4.92 10.84 -7.03
CA HIS A 47 6.13 11.04 -6.23
C HIS A 47 6.55 12.49 -6.07
N TYR A 48 5.82 13.45 -6.66
CA TYR A 48 6.24 14.85 -6.66
C TYR A 48 6.46 15.38 -5.24
N LEU A 49 5.47 15.21 -4.37
CA LEU A 49 5.56 15.65 -2.96
C LEU A 49 6.65 14.93 -2.16
N LYS A 50 7.00 13.70 -2.54
CA LYS A 50 8.10 12.95 -1.93
C LYS A 50 9.45 13.52 -2.37
N THR A 51 9.63 13.73 -3.67
CA THR A 51 10.87 14.28 -4.25
C THR A 51 11.13 15.71 -3.77
N GLU A 52 10.09 16.54 -3.68
CA GLU A 52 10.19 17.93 -3.20
C GLU A 52 10.28 18.05 -1.68
N LYS A 53 10.19 16.94 -0.93
CA LYS A 53 10.13 16.93 0.54
C LYS A 53 8.97 17.77 1.11
N LYS A 54 7.88 17.92 0.34
CA LYS A 54 6.67 18.69 0.70
C LYS A 54 5.52 17.84 1.21
N THR A 55 5.74 16.55 1.36
CA THR A 55 4.78 15.55 1.89
C THR A 55 4.09 16.09 3.16
N ASP A 56 4.83 16.39 4.23
CA ASP A 56 4.24 16.75 5.53
C ASP A 56 3.39 18.01 5.46
N GLU A 57 3.95 19.10 4.91
CA GLU A 57 3.29 20.39 4.78
C GLU A 57 2.00 20.28 3.96
N THR A 58 2.09 19.64 2.80
CA THR A 58 0.98 19.54 1.84
C THR A 58 -0.18 18.75 2.44
N TYR A 59 0.11 17.64 3.11
CA TYR A 59 -0.94 16.79 3.67
C TYR A 59 -1.58 17.39 4.91
N GLN A 60 -0.82 18.10 5.75
CA GLN A 60 -1.40 18.87 6.85
C GLN A 60 -2.32 19.97 6.34
N LYS A 61 -1.94 20.65 5.25
CA LYS A 61 -2.81 21.61 4.57
C LYS A 61 -4.08 20.95 4.05
N TRP A 62 -4.00 19.84 3.32
CA TRP A 62 -5.19 19.12 2.81
C TRP A 62 -6.12 18.65 3.93
N LYS A 63 -5.56 18.16 5.04
CA LYS A 63 -6.32 17.81 6.24
C LYS A 63 -7.08 19.01 6.79
N LYS A 64 -6.42 20.18 6.92
CA LYS A 64 -7.03 21.43 7.37
C LYS A 64 -8.12 21.92 6.41
N ASP A 65 -7.88 21.80 5.11
CA ASP A 65 -8.78 22.23 4.05
C ASP A 65 -9.95 21.25 3.84
N GLY A 66 -9.97 20.13 4.57
CA GLY A 66 -11.04 19.14 4.50
C GLY A 66 -11.06 18.29 3.22
N TRP A 67 -9.91 18.13 2.55
CA TRP A 67 -9.77 17.31 1.34
C TRP A 67 -9.78 15.83 1.70
N ARG A 68 -10.99 15.31 1.91
CA ARG A 68 -11.27 13.93 2.33
C ARG A 68 -12.54 13.42 1.67
N SER A 69 -12.65 12.11 1.49
CA SER A 69 -13.87 11.50 0.95
C SER A 69 -14.19 10.15 1.56
N HIS A 70 -15.43 9.99 1.97
CA HIS A 70 -15.92 8.75 2.57
C HIS A 70 -16.41 7.72 1.55
N SER A 71 -16.37 8.05 0.24
CA SER A 71 -17.01 7.26 -0.83
C SER A 71 -16.43 5.85 -0.99
N ILE A 72 -15.14 5.67 -0.74
CA ILE A 72 -14.42 4.40 -0.92
C ILE A 72 -13.64 3.99 0.34
N VAL A 73 -14.08 4.46 1.52
CA VAL A 73 -13.54 3.99 2.80
C VAL A 73 -13.88 2.52 2.98
N GLY A 74 -12.88 1.69 3.20
CA GLY A 74 -13.07 0.25 3.29
C GLY A 74 -11.76 -0.54 3.22
N ALA A 75 -11.85 -1.83 3.57
CA ALA A 75 -10.87 -2.83 3.18
C ALA A 75 -11.38 -3.57 1.94
N TRP A 76 -10.61 -3.50 0.85
CA TRP A 76 -11.02 -3.96 -0.47
C TRP A 76 -10.11 -5.05 -1.01
N ARG A 77 -10.70 -6.02 -1.70
CA ARG A 77 -10.05 -6.98 -2.58
C ARG A 77 -10.28 -6.60 -4.04
N ARG A 78 -9.41 -7.04 -4.94
CA ARG A 78 -9.47 -6.73 -6.38
C ARG A 78 -9.79 -7.98 -7.20
N PRO A 79 -11.08 -8.31 -7.43
CA PRO A 79 -11.45 -9.48 -8.22
C PRO A 79 -11.01 -9.44 -9.67
N LEU A 80 -10.90 -8.25 -10.27
CA LEU A 80 -10.57 -8.10 -11.69
C LEU A 80 -9.71 -6.86 -11.91
N PHE A 81 -8.70 -7.02 -12.75
CA PHE A 81 -7.93 -5.95 -13.36
C PHE A 81 -7.80 -6.24 -14.86
N SER A 82 -8.30 -5.35 -15.70
CA SER A 82 -8.37 -5.57 -17.15
C SER A 82 -7.93 -4.33 -17.93
N GLY A 83 -7.31 -4.55 -19.09
CA GLY A 83 -6.74 -3.51 -19.95
C GLY A 83 -5.81 -4.10 -21.00
N GLY A 84 -5.76 -3.48 -22.19
CA GLY A 84 -4.87 -3.92 -23.27
C GLY A 84 -5.05 -5.37 -23.71
N TRP A 85 -6.29 -5.87 -23.69
CA TRP A 85 -6.65 -7.27 -24.01
C TRP A 85 -6.01 -8.32 -23.11
N LYS A 86 -5.62 -7.91 -21.90
CA LYS A 86 -5.16 -8.82 -20.84
C LYS A 86 -5.97 -8.55 -19.58
N GLU A 87 -5.97 -9.56 -18.70
CA GLU A 87 -6.57 -9.44 -17.39
C GLU A 87 -5.73 -10.15 -16.33
N SER A 88 -6.01 -9.79 -15.09
CA SER A 88 -5.52 -10.46 -13.89
C SER A 88 -6.67 -10.55 -12.90
N THR A 89 -6.85 -11.74 -12.33
CA THR A 89 -7.93 -12.07 -11.42
C THR A 89 -7.38 -12.53 -10.07
N GLU A 90 -8.28 -12.95 -9.18
CA GLU A 90 -7.91 -13.57 -7.90
C GLU A 90 -7.24 -14.93 -8.06
N ALA A 91 -7.21 -15.52 -9.26
CA ALA A 91 -6.40 -16.70 -9.55
C ALA A 91 -4.92 -16.37 -9.77
N ASP A 92 -4.60 -15.12 -10.12
CA ASP A 92 -3.24 -14.67 -10.45
C ASP A 92 -2.61 -13.86 -9.32
N THR A 93 -3.42 -13.00 -8.70
CA THR A 93 -2.94 -11.98 -7.76
C THR A 93 -3.91 -11.82 -6.61
N VAL A 94 -3.39 -11.83 -5.39
CA VAL A 94 -4.13 -11.36 -4.22
C VAL A 94 -3.80 -9.90 -3.93
N VAL A 95 -4.83 -9.08 -3.74
CA VAL A 95 -4.70 -7.64 -3.52
C VAL A 95 -5.46 -7.23 -2.26
N PHE A 96 -4.82 -6.35 -1.48
CA PHE A 96 -5.38 -5.72 -0.30
C PHE A 96 -5.25 -4.21 -0.45
N ASN A 97 -6.37 -3.50 -0.47
CA ASN A 97 -6.39 -2.04 -0.50
C ASN A 97 -7.23 -1.57 0.68
N LEU A 98 -6.57 -1.03 1.71
CA LEU A 98 -7.25 -0.39 2.82
C LEU A 98 -7.24 1.10 2.58
N GLN A 99 -8.43 1.68 2.60
CA GLN A 99 -8.63 3.08 2.34
C GLN A 99 -9.47 3.71 3.44
N THR A 100 -9.01 4.88 3.82
CA THR A 100 -9.66 5.79 4.73
C THR A 100 -9.99 7.09 4.00
N PRO A 101 -10.63 8.10 4.62
CA PRO A 101 -11.01 9.31 3.89
C PRO A 101 -9.88 10.04 3.17
N SER A 102 -8.66 9.96 3.69
CA SER A 102 -7.50 10.63 3.08
C SER A 102 -6.27 9.74 2.88
N LEU A 103 -6.16 8.57 3.52
CA LEU A 103 -5.01 7.65 3.36
C LEU A 103 -5.38 6.32 2.73
N PHE A 104 -4.41 5.71 2.06
CA PHE A 104 -4.51 4.35 1.53
C PHE A 104 -3.22 3.55 1.75
N ILE A 105 -3.38 2.23 1.81
CA ILE A 105 -2.30 1.24 1.65
C ILE A 105 -2.81 0.16 0.69
N ASP A 106 -2.12 -0.04 -0.42
CA ASP A 106 -2.41 -1.02 -1.48
C ASP A 106 -1.23 -2.00 -1.58
N ILE A 107 -1.51 -3.30 -1.40
CA ILE A 107 -0.52 -4.36 -1.37
C ILE A 107 -0.95 -5.46 -2.33
N ARG A 108 -0.04 -5.94 -3.18
CA ARG A 108 -0.33 -6.91 -4.25
C ARG A 108 0.70 -8.03 -4.24
N PHE A 109 0.24 -9.27 -4.27
CA PHE A 109 1.10 -10.45 -4.30
C PHE A 109 0.71 -11.39 -5.45
N PRO A 110 1.66 -11.85 -6.27
CA PRO A 110 1.42 -12.93 -7.22
C PRO A 110 1.18 -14.24 -6.45
N LEU A 111 0.16 -15.01 -6.84
CA LEU A 111 -0.16 -16.28 -6.18
C LEU A 111 0.83 -17.40 -6.53
N LYS A 112 1.51 -17.30 -7.67
CA LYS A 112 2.57 -18.23 -8.10
C LYS A 112 3.93 -18.00 -7.42
N ARG A 113 4.02 -17.11 -6.42
CA ARG A 113 5.28 -16.88 -5.69
C ARG A 113 5.71 -18.14 -4.92
N PRO A 114 7.02 -18.37 -4.74
CA PRO A 114 7.52 -19.47 -3.90
C PRO A 114 6.96 -19.42 -2.47
N ASP A 115 6.86 -20.59 -1.83
CA ASP A 115 6.58 -20.65 -0.41
C ASP A 115 7.81 -20.24 0.40
N TYR A 116 7.67 -19.14 1.13
CA TYR A 116 8.70 -18.58 2.00
C TYR A 116 8.44 -18.85 3.48
N SER A 117 7.48 -19.72 3.84
CA SER A 117 7.06 -20.01 5.22
C SER A 117 8.21 -20.40 6.15
N LYS A 118 9.26 -21.04 5.61
CA LYS A 118 10.45 -21.48 6.35
C LYS A 118 11.57 -20.43 6.43
N ARG A 119 11.44 -19.31 5.72
CA ARG A 119 12.47 -18.27 5.64
C ARG A 119 12.33 -17.27 6.79
N GLN A 120 13.45 -16.80 7.34
CA GLN A 120 13.51 -15.87 8.48
C GLN A 120 14.11 -14.50 8.11
N GLY A 121 14.55 -14.34 6.87
CA GLY A 121 15.16 -13.10 6.39
C GLY A 121 15.76 -13.26 5.01
N PHE A 122 16.23 -12.14 4.43
CA PHE A 122 16.87 -12.14 3.12
C PHE A 122 18.07 -13.07 3.05
N TYR A 123 18.88 -13.16 4.11
CA TYR A 123 20.07 -14.02 4.18
C TYR A 123 19.80 -15.51 3.93
N GLN A 124 18.54 -15.97 4.03
CA GLN A 124 18.14 -17.35 3.73
C GLN A 124 17.58 -17.54 2.31
N LEU A 125 17.48 -16.47 1.52
CA LEU A 125 17.00 -16.50 0.14
C LEU A 125 18.17 -16.60 -0.83
N SER A 126 18.02 -17.42 -1.87
CA SER A 126 18.88 -17.37 -3.05
C SER A 126 18.66 -16.07 -3.84
N MET A 127 19.59 -15.75 -4.74
CA MET A 127 19.44 -14.61 -5.66
C MET A 127 18.20 -14.75 -6.55
N ALA A 128 17.84 -15.96 -6.97
CA ALA A 128 16.64 -16.22 -7.76
C ALA A 128 15.35 -15.96 -6.95
N GLU A 129 15.33 -16.36 -5.68
CA GLU A 129 14.21 -16.04 -4.77
C GLU A 129 14.08 -14.54 -4.52
N LEU A 130 15.18 -13.79 -4.40
CA LEU A 130 15.13 -12.33 -4.29
C LEU A 130 14.50 -11.67 -5.53
N ARG A 131 14.81 -12.17 -6.74
CA ARG A 131 14.16 -11.69 -7.98
C ARG A 131 12.66 -11.98 -7.98
N SER A 132 12.27 -13.16 -7.51
CA SER A 132 10.87 -13.57 -7.38
C SER A 132 10.13 -12.69 -6.37
N LEU A 133 10.75 -12.39 -5.23
CA LEU A 133 10.20 -11.51 -4.21
C LEU A 133 10.02 -10.07 -4.71
N ALA A 134 10.81 -9.62 -5.69
CA ALA A 134 10.62 -8.31 -6.32
C ALA A 134 9.30 -8.17 -7.09
N ARG A 135 8.60 -9.28 -7.37
CA ARG A 135 7.36 -9.35 -8.15
C ARG A 135 6.08 -9.10 -7.36
N GLN A 136 6.18 -8.40 -6.25
CA GLN A 136 5.04 -7.96 -5.45
C GLN A 136 5.00 -6.43 -5.42
N HIS A 137 3.92 -5.83 -4.96
CA HIS A 137 3.83 -4.38 -4.83
C HIS A 137 3.31 -3.96 -3.46
N CYS A 138 3.75 -2.79 -3.02
CA CYS A 138 3.21 -2.07 -1.88
C CYS A 138 3.26 -0.58 -2.19
N PHE A 139 2.12 0.09 -2.10
CA PHE A 139 1.94 1.52 -2.27
C PHE A 139 1.22 2.05 -1.04
N ALA A 140 1.63 3.20 -0.54
CA ALA A 140 0.91 3.85 0.54
C ALA A 140 1.09 5.35 0.49
N GLY A 141 0.07 6.07 0.94
CA GLY A 141 0.07 7.52 0.92
C GLY A 141 -1.35 8.05 0.97
N TYR A 142 -1.62 9.02 0.11
CA TYR A 142 -2.75 9.92 0.24
C TYR A 142 -3.66 9.80 -0.97
N SER A 143 -4.97 9.78 -0.72
CA SER A 143 -6.00 9.76 -1.74
C SER A 143 -6.73 11.09 -1.74
N LEU A 144 -6.75 11.76 -2.89
CA LEU A 144 -7.52 12.96 -3.12
C LEU A 144 -8.69 12.63 -4.03
N VAL A 145 -9.90 12.62 -3.47
CA VAL A 145 -11.11 12.41 -4.25
C VAL A 145 -11.75 13.76 -4.54
N ASN A 146 -11.73 14.17 -5.80
CA ASN A 146 -12.50 15.31 -6.29
C ASN A 146 -13.89 14.82 -6.76
N PRO A 147 -14.99 15.18 -6.06
CA PRO A 147 -16.33 14.70 -6.37
C PRO A 147 -16.88 15.25 -7.70
N LYS A 148 -16.30 16.31 -8.28
CA LYS A 148 -16.75 16.93 -9.53
C LYS A 148 -15.69 16.88 -10.64
N GLY A 149 -14.70 15.99 -10.52
CA GLY A 149 -13.47 16.04 -11.30
C GLY A 149 -13.42 15.23 -12.60
N GLY A 150 -14.46 14.45 -12.94
CA GLY A 150 -14.43 13.51 -14.07
C GLY A 150 -15.36 13.88 -15.24
N THR A 151 -15.15 13.20 -16.37
CA THR A 151 -16.12 13.18 -17.47
C THR A 151 -17.47 12.64 -16.97
N GLY A 152 -18.57 13.34 -17.29
CA GLY A 152 -19.90 12.94 -16.85
C GLY A 152 -20.16 13.05 -15.33
N SER A 153 -19.44 13.91 -14.62
CA SER A 153 -19.60 14.19 -13.17
C SER A 153 -19.18 13.06 -12.23
N ALA A 154 -18.51 12.01 -12.73
CA ALA A 154 -17.98 10.95 -11.86
C ALA A 154 -16.86 11.49 -10.95
N PRO A 155 -16.78 11.06 -9.67
CA PRO A 155 -15.67 11.40 -8.80
C PRO A 155 -14.34 10.90 -9.38
N VAL A 156 -13.30 11.71 -9.26
CA VAL A 156 -11.93 11.36 -9.67
C VAL A 156 -11.05 11.29 -8.45
N CYS A 157 -10.28 10.21 -8.32
CA CYS A 157 -9.26 10.07 -7.31
C CYS A 157 -7.88 10.29 -7.91
N THR A 158 -7.03 11.05 -7.23
CA THR A 158 -5.58 11.12 -7.46
C THR A 158 -4.87 10.59 -6.22
N ARG A 159 -3.92 9.66 -6.38
CA ARG A 159 -3.06 9.17 -5.28
C ARG A 159 -1.66 9.76 -5.35
N HIS A 160 -1.19 10.23 -4.21
CA HIS A 160 0.21 10.60 -3.98
C HIS A 160 0.87 9.58 -3.07
N HIS A 161 2.03 9.08 -3.51
CA HIS A 161 2.71 7.96 -2.87
C HIS A 161 3.78 8.51 -1.91
N ALA A 162 3.59 8.25 -0.63
CA ALA A 162 4.62 8.44 0.38
C ALA A 162 5.58 7.23 0.41
N LEU A 163 5.02 6.03 0.19
CA LEU A 163 5.73 4.77 0.00
C LEU A 163 5.33 4.15 -1.33
N ASP A 164 6.30 3.66 -2.09
CA ASP A 164 6.06 2.94 -3.33
C ASP A 164 7.19 1.93 -3.56
N TRP A 165 6.79 0.67 -3.71
CA TRP A 165 7.67 -0.46 -4.02
C TRP A 165 8.52 -0.20 -5.26
N ASN A 166 7.95 0.43 -6.28
CA ASN A 166 8.56 0.71 -7.57
C ASN A 166 9.29 2.05 -7.65
N TYR A 167 9.27 2.86 -6.59
CA TYR A 167 9.94 4.16 -6.59
C TYR A 167 11.46 4.03 -6.54
N HIS A 168 12.12 4.82 -7.38
CA HIS A 168 13.54 5.13 -7.30
C HIS A 168 13.72 6.59 -7.75
N PRO A 169 14.54 7.42 -7.06
CA PRO A 169 14.67 8.85 -7.37
C PRO A 169 15.18 9.13 -8.79
N SER A 170 16.04 8.26 -9.34
CA SER A 170 16.49 8.36 -10.75
C SER A 170 15.45 7.91 -11.78
N PHE A 171 14.38 7.26 -11.35
CA PHE A 171 13.31 6.76 -12.23
C PHE A 171 11.93 7.05 -11.62
N PRO A 172 11.59 8.32 -11.36
CA PRO A 172 10.29 8.64 -10.81
C PRO A 172 9.20 8.30 -11.82
N ARG A 173 8.04 7.85 -11.33
CA ARG A 173 6.88 7.62 -12.18
C ARG A 173 6.45 8.91 -12.89
N ALA A 174 6.54 8.91 -14.21
CA ALA A 174 6.21 10.06 -15.07
C ALA A 174 4.70 10.22 -15.37
N ARG A 175 3.84 9.45 -14.69
CA ARG A 175 2.38 9.45 -14.92
C ARG A 175 1.63 9.58 -13.63
N PRO A 176 0.51 10.32 -13.60
CA PRO A 176 -0.33 10.41 -12.42
C PRO A 176 -0.86 9.03 -12.04
N ASN A 177 -1.18 8.88 -10.76
CA ASN A 177 -2.04 7.79 -10.31
C ASN A 177 -3.42 8.42 -10.16
N ARG A 178 -4.22 8.38 -11.24
CA ARG A 178 -5.50 9.09 -11.32
C ARG A 178 -6.56 8.26 -12.05
N TRP A 179 -7.75 8.13 -11.47
CA TRP A 179 -8.86 7.32 -12.01
C TRP A 179 -10.22 7.88 -11.61
N ARG A 180 -11.25 7.51 -12.37
CA ARG A 180 -12.67 7.73 -12.05
C ARG A 180 -13.20 6.60 -11.18
N ILE A 181 -14.13 6.94 -10.30
CA ILE A 181 -14.82 6.00 -9.41
C ILE A 181 -16.26 5.83 -9.87
N GLU A 182 -16.69 4.58 -10.05
CA GLU A 182 -18.10 4.21 -10.19
C GLU A 182 -18.49 3.30 -9.03
N LEU A 183 -19.23 3.85 -8.06
CA LEU A 183 -19.72 3.10 -6.91
C LEU A 183 -20.89 2.20 -7.29
N SER A 184 -20.93 1.00 -6.71
CA SER A 184 -22.17 0.21 -6.71
C SER A 184 -23.21 0.84 -5.77
N PRO A 185 -24.53 0.64 -6.03
CA PRO A 185 -25.59 1.23 -5.21
C PRO A 185 -25.53 0.85 -3.72
N ASN A 186 -25.05 -0.35 -3.38
CA ASN A 186 -24.93 -0.80 -1.99
C ASN A 186 -23.61 -0.36 -1.31
N GLY A 187 -22.67 0.23 -2.07
CA GLY A 187 -21.36 0.64 -1.57
C GLY A 187 -20.43 -0.51 -1.18
N GLU A 188 -20.73 -1.75 -1.58
CA GLU A 188 -19.92 -2.94 -1.26
C GLU A 188 -18.93 -3.29 -2.38
N SER A 189 -19.00 -2.57 -3.49
CA SER A 189 -18.06 -2.65 -4.60
C SER A 189 -17.96 -1.32 -5.33
N PHE A 190 -16.85 -1.13 -6.06
CA PHE A 190 -16.73 -0.02 -7.00
C PHE A 190 -15.85 -0.44 -8.18
N LYS A 191 -15.94 0.31 -9.28
CA LYS A 191 -15.00 0.22 -10.39
C LYS A 191 -14.10 1.44 -10.38
N GLU A 192 -12.82 1.20 -10.61
CA GLU A 192 -11.82 2.20 -10.89
C GLU A 192 -11.53 2.17 -12.39
N PHE A 193 -11.74 3.30 -13.06
CA PHE A 193 -11.47 3.44 -14.49
C PHE A 193 -10.38 4.46 -14.73
N SER A 194 -9.46 4.17 -15.65
CA SER A 194 -8.51 5.17 -16.14
C SER A 194 -9.23 6.47 -16.52
N VAL A 195 -8.68 7.63 -16.11
CA VAL A 195 -9.14 8.92 -16.65
C VAL A 195 -8.79 9.07 -18.13
N ALA A 196 -7.67 8.47 -18.56
CA ALA A 196 -7.27 8.45 -19.96
C ALA A 196 -8.17 7.49 -20.74
N LEU A 197 -8.66 7.98 -21.88
CA LEU A 197 -9.50 7.24 -22.81
C LEU A 197 -8.70 6.90 -24.08
N ASP A 198 -9.01 5.75 -24.67
CA ASP A 198 -8.45 5.31 -25.95
C ASP A 198 -9.13 5.97 -27.16
N GLU A 199 -8.75 5.57 -28.37
CA GLU A 199 -9.30 6.02 -29.64
C GLU A 199 -10.83 5.80 -29.79
N HIS A 200 -11.41 4.89 -28.99
CA HIS A 200 -12.83 4.55 -28.96
C HIS A 200 -13.56 5.15 -27.75
N LYS A 201 -12.94 6.11 -27.06
CA LYS A 201 -13.44 6.76 -25.84
C LYS A 201 -13.69 5.77 -24.68
N GLN A 202 -13.01 4.63 -24.68
CA GLN A 202 -13.05 3.65 -23.59
C GLN A 202 -11.90 3.90 -22.61
N ALA A 203 -12.12 3.62 -21.33
CA ALA A 203 -11.05 3.71 -20.35
C ALA A 203 -9.95 2.69 -20.68
N VAL A 204 -8.68 3.12 -20.69
CA VAL A 204 -7.54 2.27 -21.07
C VAL A 204 -7.39 1.02 -20.19
N TYR A 205 -7.78 1.13 -18.91
CA TYR A 205 -7.89 0.01 -17.99
C TYR A 205 -9.07 0.21 -17.04
N MET A 206 -9.48 -0.89 -16.41
CA MET A 206 -10.45 -0.92 -15.32
C MET A 206 -10.02 -1.92 -14.23
N GLU A 207 -10.18 -1.52 -12.98
CA GLU A 207 -10.09 -2.39 -11.82
C GLU A 207 -11.48 -2.50 -11.17
N ARG A 208 -11.92 -3.73 -10.84
CA ARG A 208 -13.10 -3.97 -10.00
C ARG A 208 -12.63 -4.21 -8.58
N TRP A 209 -13.23 -3.50 -7.65
CA TRP A 209 -12.98 -3.62 -6.22
C TRP A 209 -14.22 -4.15 -5.52
N GLN A 210 -14.01 -5.06 -4.58
CA GLN A 210 -15.06 -5.60 -3.73
C GLN A 210 -14.63 -5.53 -2.28
N MET A 211 -15.55 -5.18 -1.39
CA MET A 211 -15.25 -5.06 0.02
C MET A 211 -14.98 -6.46 0.61
N TYR A 212 -13.99 -6.55 1.52
CA TYR A 212 -13.83 -7.75 2.34
C TYR A 212 -15.01 -7.90 3.31
N PRO A 213 -15.35 -9.12 3.75
CA PRO A 213 -16.24 -9.31 4.90
C PRO A 213 -15.68 -8.55 6.10
N GLN A 214 -16.51 -7.74 6.79
CA GLN A 214 -16.06 -6.83 7.87
C GLN A 214 -15.07 -5.74 7.41
N GLY A 215 -14.93 -5.55 6.10
CA GLY A 215 -14.17 -4.46 5.48
C GLY A 215 -14.86 -3.10 5.54
N LYS A 216 -16.09 -3.03 6.08
CA LYS A 216 -16.80 -1.80 6.45
C LYS A 216 -16.71 -1.61 7.96
N GLY A 217 -16.47 -0.38 8.41
CA GLY A 217 -16.52 -0.09 9.83
C GLY A 217 -15.78 1.19 10.22
N PRO A 218 -15.56 1.40 11.53
CA PRO A 218 -14.72 2.48 12.00
C PRO A 218 -13.30 2.33 11.46
N TYR A 219 -12.63 3.45 11.27
CA TYR A 219 -11.28 3.51 10.73
C TYR A 219 -10.32 4.28 11.63
N LEU A 220 -9.04 3.98 11.48
CA LEU A 220 -7.92 4.69 12.08
C LEU A 220 -6.82 4.78 11.03
N ALA A 221 -6.28 5.97 10.79
CA ALA A 221 -5.03 6.12 10.07
C ALA A 221 -3.99 6.78 10.98
N LEU A 222 -2.87 6.10 11.15
CA LEU A 222 -1.72 6.59 11.87
C LEU A 222 -0.58 6.83 10.90
N ARG A 223 0.17 7.90 11.16
CA ARG A 223 1.40 8.22 10.46
C ARG A 223 2.53 8.41 11.44
N ARG A 224 3.67 7.77 11.19
CA ARG A 224 4.83 7.92 12.07
C ARG A 224 5.39 9.34 11.96
N MET A 225 5.57 9.99 13.10
CA MET A 225 6.25 11.28 13.17
C MET A 225 7.76 11.06 13.09
N LYS A 226 8.47 11.99 12.44
CA LYS A 226 9.92 11.97 12.28
C LYS A 226 10.56 13.10 13.09
N PRO A 227 10.70 12.98 14.42
CA PRO A 227 11.44 13.97 15.18
C PRO A 227 12.89 14.02 14.67
N GLN A 228 13.51 15.20 14.77
CA GLN A 228 14.83 15.46 14.19
C GLN A 228 15.93 14.54 14.76
N ASN A 229 15.74 14.02 15.98
CA ASN A 229 16.65 13.12 16.67
C ASN A 229 16.18 11.63 16.64
N ALA A 230 15.25 11.26 15.78
CA ALA A 230 14.80 9.87 15.68
C ALA A 230 15.93 8.95 15.21
N VAL A 231 16.13 7.81 15.85
CA VAL A 231 17.06 6.78 15.36
C VAL A 231 16.57 6.16 14.05
N ASP A 232 15.26 6.19 13.80
CA ASP A 232 14.62 5.61 12.63
C ASP A 232 13.68 6.64 11.98
N HIS A 233 14.11 7.15 10.83
CA HIS A 233 13.41 8.17 10.04
C HIS A 233 12.51 7.58 8.94
N ARG A 234 12.27 6.26 8.94
CA ARG A 234 11.43 5.63 7.92
C ARG A 234 10.02 6.20 7.96
N GLU A 235 9.52 6.55 6.78
CA GLU A 235 8.09 6.82 6.61
C GLU A 235 7.32 5.55 6.99
N SER A 236 6.23 5.70 7.73
CA SER A 236 5.39 4.55 8.05
C SER A 236 3.94 4.96 8.22
N LEU A 237 3.05 4.12 7.70
CA LEU A 237 1.60 4.28 7.75
C LEU A 237 0.97 3.02 8.32
N LEU A 238 0.00 3.19 9.20
CA LEU A 238 -0.86 2.11 9.69
C LEU A 238 -2.31 2.52 9.48
N ILE A 239 -3.05 1.70 8.74
CA ILE A 239 -4.49 1.88 8.53
C ILE A 239 -5.22 0.71 9.18
N VAL A 240 -6.31 1.02 9.87
CA VAL A 240 -7.29 0.05 10.37
C VAL A 240 -8.63 0.42 9.77
N VAL A 241 -9.38 -0.56 9.27
CA VAL A 241 -10.78 -0.40 8.85
C VAL A 241 -11.57 -1.62 9.29
N GLY A 242 -12.59 -1.42 10.13
CA GLY A 242 -13.30 -2.52 10.77
C GLY A 242 -12.35 -3.34 11.65
N ASN A 243 -12.15 -4.61 11.30
CA ASN A 243 -11.16 -5.49 11.93
C ASN A 243 -9.94 -5.75 11.04
N HIS A 244 -9.82 -5.11 9.87
CA HIS A 244 -8.66 -5.26 9.01
C HIS A 244 -7.61 -4.20 9.31
N PHE A 245 -6.34 -4.53 9.13
CA PHE A 245 -5.27 -3.54 9.13
C PHE A 245 -4.31 -3.73 7.94
N ALA A 246 -3.65 -2.64 7.59
CA ALA A 246 -2.53 -2.61 6.68
C ALA A 246 -1.43 -1.73 7.26
N PHE A 247 -0.19 -2.17 7.16
CA PHE A 247 0.99 -1.48 7.66
C PHE A 247 1.98 -1.35 6.51
N ALA A 248 2.48 -0.13 6.30
CA ALA A 248 3.53 0.16 5.34
C ALA A 248 4.70 0.86 6.03
N ARG A 249 5.94 0.44 5.77
CA ARG A 249 7.15 1.08 6.28
C ARG A 249 8.22 1.10 5.21
N ASP A 250 8.82 2.28 5.02
CA ASP A 250 9.81 2.51 3.97
C ASP A 250 11.13 1.79 4.26
N ARG A 251 12.02 1.77 3.28
CA ARG A 251 13.34 1.13 3.37
C ARG A 251 14.18 1.80 4.43
N LYS A 252 14.96 0.99 5.17
CA LYS A 252 15.87 1.51 6.21
C LYS A 252 17.00 2.34 5.61
N HIS A 253 17.50 1.92 4.47
CA HIS A 253 18.64 2.54 3.80
C HIS A 253 18.18 3.38 2.61
N PRO A 254 18.89 4.48 2.28
CA PRO A 254 18.71 5.17 1.02
C PRO A 254 18.83 4.19 -0.15
N LEU A 255 18.04 4.41 -1.20
CA LEU A 255 18.09 3.56 -2.38
C LEU A 255 19.46 3.66 -3.07
N PRO A 256 20.11 2.53 -3.37
CA PRO A 256 21.42 2.53 -4.01
C PRO A 256 21.29 2.90 -5.50
N LEU A 257 22.39 3.32 -6.11
CA LEU A 257 22.44 3.49 -7.56
C LEU A 257 22.56 2.13 -8.26
N PHE A 258 21.71 1.90 -9.26
CA PHE A 258 21.70 0.69 -10.08
C PHE A 258 22.39 0.97 -11.42
N SER A 259 23.71 0.80 -11.48
CA SER A 259 24.49 0.88 -12.72
C SER A 259 23.93 -0.10 -13.76
N GLY A 260 23.67 0.40 -14.98
CA GLY A 260 23.10 -0.41 -16.07
C GLY A 260 21.57 -0.59 -16.04
N ALA A 261 20.86 0.01 -15.08
CA ALA A 261 19.41 0.09 -15.15
C ALA A 261 18.99 1.15 -16.18
N SER A 262 18.18 0.75 -17.17
CA SER A 262 17.59 1.66 -18.17
C SER A 262 16.15 2.05 -17.86
N LYS A 263 15.54 1.40 -16.86
CA LYS A 263 14.15 1.61 -16.46
C LYS A 263 13.98 1.43 -14.95
N GLY A 264 13.04 2.16 -14.37
CA GLY A 264 12.65 2.04 -12.97
C GLY A 264 11.80 0.80 -12.66
N GLY A 265 11.25 0.79 -11.44
CA GLY A 265 10.47 -0.31 -10.90
C GLY A 265 11.34 -1.35 -10.19
N CYS A 266 10.83 -1.89 -9.08
CA CYS A 266 11.58 -2.80 -8.23
C CYS A 266 12.10 -4.02 -9.00
N ALA A 267 11.21 -4.69 -9.75
CA ALA A 267 11.58 -5.84 -10.56
C ALA A 267 12.75 -5.54 -11.52
N SER A 268 12.71 -4.42 -12.24
CA SER A 268 13.76 -4.02 -13.19
C SER A 268 15.10 -3.75 -12.51
N LEU A 269 15.07 -3.05 -11.37
CA LEU A 269 16.27 -2.67 -10.63
C LEU A 269 16.90 -3.90 -9.95
N VAL A 270 16.08 -4.78 -9.37
CA VAL A 270 16.52 -6.06 -8.81
C VAL A 270 17.09 -6.97 -9.91
N ASP A 271 16.49 -7.02 -11.10
CA ASP A 271 17.05 -7.79 -12.22
C ASP A 271 18.38 -7.21 -12.71
N ALA A 272 18.57 -5.89 -12.67
CA ALA A 272 19.85 -5.25 -12.99
C ALA A 272 20.93 -5.60 -11.96
N ALA A 273 20.62 -5.49 -10.67
CA ALA A 273 21.52 -5.90 -9.59
C ALA A 273 21.86 -7.39 -9.66
N PHE A 274 20.89 -8.25 -9.98
CA PHE A 274 21.11 -9.68 -10.20
C PHE A 274 22.14 -9.95 -11.30
N ARG A 275 22.02 -9.29 -12.47
CA ARG A 275 22.98 -9.44 -13.57
C ARG A 275 24.39 -8.96 -13.19
N ALA A 276 24.48 -8.00 -12.28
CA ALA A 276 25.74 -7.50 -11.74
C ALA A 276 26.30 -8.36 -10.57
N GLY A 277 25.57 -9.40 -10.12
CA GLY A 277 25.94 -10.18 -8.94
C GLY A 277 25.82 -9.42 -7.61
N ASP A 278 25.10 -8.29 -7.60
CA ASP A 278 25.03 -7.35 -6.47
C ASP A 278 23.85 -7.68 -5.56
N ARG A 279 24.05 -8.69 -4.70
CA ARG A 279 23.04 -9.15 -3.74
C ARG A 279 22.58 -8.05 -2.79
N GLU A 280 23.51 -7.24 -2.28
CA GLU A 280 23.21 -6.23 -1.29
C GLU A 280 22.20 -5.20 -1.84
N LYS A 281 22.38 -4.74 -3.07
CA LYS A 281 21.41 -3.84 -3.72
C LYS A 281 20.04 -4.46 -3.91
N MET A 282 19.97 -5.77 -4.16
CA MET A 282 18.69 -6.47 -4.23
C MET A 282 17.97 -6.42 -2.88
N GLU A 283 18.66 -6.75 -1.78
CA GLU A 283 18.09 -6.72 -0.44
C GLU A 283 17.67 -5.30 -0.02
N GLN A 284 18.51 -4.28 -0.28
CA GLN A 284 18.18 -2.88 -0.02
C GLN A 284 16.93 -2.42 -0.79
N MET A 285 16.75 -2.85 -2.04
CA MET A 285 15.56 -2.54 -2.83
C MET A 285 14.30 -3.23 -2.29
N LEU A 286 14.44 -4.41 -1.69
CA LEU A 286 13.34 -5.24 -1.18
C LEU A 286 12.94 -4.92 0.27
N ASP A 287 13.73 -4.13 1.01
CA ASP A 287 13.51 -3.78 2.44
C ASP A 287 12.33 -2.81 2.70
N LEU A 288 11.27 -2.86 1.90
CA LEU A 288 10.02 -2.13 2.16
C LEU A 288 9.00 -3.10 2.76
N GLU A 289 8.44 -2.78 3.93
CA GLU A 289 7.41 -3.62 4.55
C GLU A 289 6.03 -3.15 4.10
N GLY A 290 5.25 -4.04 3.50
CA GLY A 290 3.82 -3.92 3.25
C GLY A 290 3.15 -5.16 3.84
N SER A 291 2.43 -4.99 4.94
CA SER A 291 1.81 -6.09 5.69
C SER A 291 0.30 -5.86 5.80
N TYR A 292 -0.49 -6.86 5.45
CA TYR A 292 -1.94 -6.90 5.66
C TYR A 292 -2.27 -7.93 6.75
N GLY A 293 -3.28 -7.64 7.56
CA GLY A 293 -3.75 -8.55 8.59
C GLY A 293 -5.10 -8.19 9.17
N CYS A 294 -5.44 -8.88 10.26
CA CYS A 294 -6.68 -8.64 11.00
C CYS A 294 -6.43 -8.47 12.50
N VAL A 295 -7.30 -7.71 13.14
CA VAL A 295 -7.41 -7.56 14.59
C VAL A 295 -8.50 -8.51 15.06
N CYS A 296 -8.10 -9.66 15.59
CA CYS A 296 -9.01 -10.66 16.14
C CYS A 296 -9.12 -10.49 17.65
N ASP A 297 -10.30 -10.78 18.22
CA ASP A 297 -10.43 -10.89 19.67
C ASP A 297 -10.07 -12.32 20.11
N HIS A 298 -9.11 -12.44 21.03
CA HIS A 298 -8.75 -13.71 21.65
C HIS A 298 -8.86 -13.55 23.17
N GLU A 299 -9.90 -14.16 23.76
CA GLU A 299 -10.18 -14.11 25.20
C GLU A 299 -10.29 -12.68 25.76
N GLY A 300 -10.88 -11.76 25.00
CA GLY A 300 -11.04 -10.35 25.38
C GLY A 300 -9.78 -9.51 25.15
N ASN A 301 -8.79 -10.01 24.41
CA ASN A 301 -7.59 -9.28 24.03
C ASN A 301 -7.47 -9.15 22.50
N PRO A 302 -7.27 -7.94 21.97
CA PRO A 302 -7.01 -7.77 20.54
C PRO A 302 -5.67 -8.41 20.16
N THR A 303 -5.69 -9.22 19.10
CA THR A 303 -4.51 -9.82 18.50
C THR A 303 -4.38 -9.33 17.06
N TRP A 304 -3.31 -8.61 16.79
CA TRP A 304 -3.00 -8.03 15.48
C TRP A 304 -2.16 -9.02 14.68
N GLU A 305 -2.80 -9.94 13.96
CA GLU A 305 -2.11 -10.99 13.23
C GLU A 305 -1.84 -10.57 11.78
N ILE A 306 -0.57 -10.64 11.36
CA ILE A 306 -0.16 -10.40 9.97
C ILE A 306 -0.51 -11.63 9.14
N LYS A 307 -1.41 -11.48 8.16
CA LYS A 307 -1.83 -12.56 7.26
C LYS A 307 -0.93 -12.65 6.03
N MET A 308 -0.55 -11.51 5.47
CA MET A 308 0.27 -11.41 4.25
C MET A 308 1.29 -10.30 4.40
N SER A 309 2.51 -10.49 3.89
CA SER A 309 3.55 -9.47 3.93
C SER A 309 4.51 -9.54 2.74
N THR A 310 5.04 -8.38 2.35
CA THR A 310 6.18 -8.26 1.42
C THR A 310 7.48 -8.82 2.00
N LEU A 311 7.55 -8.93 3.32
CA LEU A 311 8.63 -9.60 4.06
C LEU A 311 8.05 -10.91 4.61
N PRO A 312 8.17 -12.05 3.89
CA PRO A 312 7.34 -13.23 4.18
C PRO A 312 7.49 -13.79 5.59
N TRP A 313 8.67 -13.64 6.21
CA TRP A 313 8.94 -14.02 7.59
C TRP A 313 8.11 -13.24 8.64
N ARG A 314 7.41 -12.19 8.24
CA ARG A 314 6.46 -11.46 9.10
C ARG A 314 5.07 -12.11 9.14
N GLN A 315 4.74 -12.99 8.20
CA GLN A 315 3.44 -13.65 8.15
C GLN A 315 3.26 -14.57 9.37
N GLY A 316 2.06 -14.57 9.95
CA GLY A 316 1.74 -15.26 11.21
C GLY A 316 2.26 -14.55 12.46
N GLN A 317 3.15 -13.56 12.34
CA GLN A 317 3.60 -12.76 13.48
C GLN A 317 2.55 -11.74 13.90
N ARG A 318 2.64 -11.30 15.16
CA ARG A 318 1.86 -10.17 15.64
C ARG A 318 2.49 -8.87 15.17
N LEU A 319 1.69 -7.97 14.57
CA LEU A 319 2.14 -6.61 14.25
C LEU A 319 2.44 -5.86 15.55
N LEU A 320 1.47 -5.83 16.47
CA LEU A 320 1.59 -5.22 17.79
C LEU A 320 1.70 -6.31 18.86
N THR A 321 2.74 -6.23 19.68
CA THR A 321 2.88 -7.08 20.88
C THR A 321 2.35 -6.34 22.11
N PRO A 322 1.96 -7.04 23.19
CA PRO A 322 1.50 -6.38 24.42
C PRO A 322 2.47 -5.33 24.97
N LYS A 323 3.78 -5.50 24.77
CA LYS A 323 4.82 -4.52 25.16
C LYS A 323 4.81 -3.25 24.31
N ALA A 324 4.39 -3.35 23.05
CA ALA A 324 4.28 -2.22 22.15
C ALA A 324 3.01 -1.39 22.38
N LEU A 325 2.05 -1.93 23.14
CA LEU A 325 0.81 -1.26 23.51
C LEU A 325 1.04 -0.53 24.84
N GLY A 326 1.01 0.80 24.83
CA GLY A 326 1.09 1.59 26.06
C GLY A 326 -0.08 1.31 27.00
N SER A 327 0.11 1.54 28.30
CA SER A 327 -0.92 1.30 29.34
C SER A 327 -1.77 2.53 29.67
N LYS A 328 -1.91 3.48 28.73
CA LYS A 328 -2.59 4.76 28.99
C LYS A 328 -4.08 4.63 28.66
N GLU A 329 -4.93 4.91 29.64
CA GLU A 329 -6.35 5.14 29.39
C GLU A 329 -6.54 6.45 28.61
N PHE A 330 -7.50 6.46 27.69
CA PHE A 330 -7.77 7.64 26.87
C PHE A 330 -9.05 8.33 27.36
N ALA A 331 -8.94 9.57 27.84
CA ALA A 331 -10.12 10.40 28.12
C ALA A 331 -10.81 10.88 26.82
N LYS A 332 -10.03 11.09 25.76
CA LYS A 332 -10.45 11.45 24.40
C LYS A 332 -9.52 10.80 23.38
N ILE A 333 -9.93 10.76 22.11
CA ILE A 333 -9.04 10.33 21.01
C ILE A 333 -7.78 11.21 21.04
N PRO A 334 -6.59 10.64 21.25
CA PRO A 334 -5.37 11.42 21.31
C PRO A 334 -5.00 11.91 19.90
N SER A 335 -4.29 13.03 19.81
CA SER A 335 -3.70 13.49 18.54
C SER A 335 -2.44 12.68 18.18
N GLN A 336 -1.82 12.01 19.15
CA GLN A 336 -0.59 11.24 18.99
C GLN A 336 -0.59 9.98 19.88
N ILE A 337 0.03 8.91 19.42
CA ILE A 337 0.14 7.63 20.12
C ILE A 337 1.57 7.10 20.00
N GLU A 338 2.11 6.55 21.08
CA GLU A 338 3.39 5.84 21.05
C GLU A 338 3.16 4.39 20.61
N LEU A 339 3.73 4.01 19.47
CA LEU A 339 3.71 2.64 18.94
C LEU A 339 5.06 2.32 18.29
N PHE A 340 5.48 1.06 18.36
CA PHE A 340 6.73 0.60 17.76
C PHE A 340 7.98 1.38 18.22
N GLY A 341 7.98 1.89 19.45
CA GLY A 341 9.07 2.71 19.98
C GLY A 341 9.19 4.10 19.33
N GLY A 342 8.12 4.63 18.74
CA GLY A 342 8.08 5.97 18.18
C GLY A 342 6.72 6.64 18.35
N VAL A 343 6.66 7.95 18.08
CA VAL A 343 5.43 8.73 18.13
C VAL A 343 4.74 8.68 16.77
N TRP A 344 3.43 8.43 16.80
CA TRP A 344 2.56 8.37 15.64
C TRP A 344 1.48 9.44 15.77
N GLU A 345 1.32 10.25 14.73
CA GLU A 345 0.17 11.14 14.61
C GLU A 345 -1.07 10.30 14.32
N VAL A 346 -2.17 10.59 15.04
CA VAL A 346 -3.50 10.15 14.65
C VAL A 346 -3.97 11.07 13.53
N PHE A 347 -3.74 10.63 12.29
CA PHE A 347 -4.09 11.43 11.12
C PHE A 347 -5.61 11.60 11.04
N GLU A 348 -6.33 10.52 11.33
CA GLU A 348 -7.79 10.45 11.34
C GLU A 348 -8.26 9.20 12.12
N CYS A 349 -9.43 9.31 12.74
CA CYS A 349 -10.01 8.25 13.56
C CYS A 349 -11.53 8.40 13.62
N SER A 350 -12.25 7.31 13.42
CA SER A 350 -13.69 7.24 13.64
C SER A 350 -14.07 6.19 14.70
N PHE A 351 -13.08 5.60 15.38
CA PHE A 351 -13.34 4.76 16.54
C PHE A 351 -13.83 5.62 17.71
N THR A 352 -14.68 5.04 18.56
CA THR A 352 -14.91 5.61 19.89
C THR A 352 -13.65 5.50 20.72
N THR A 353 -13.45 6.41 21.68
CA THR A 353 -12.29 6.38 22.58
C THR A 353 -12.10 5.01 23.25
N LYS A 354 -13.19 4.41 23.77
CA LYS A 354 -13.16 3.08 24.40
C LYS A 354 -12.75 1.96 23.44
N ARG A 355 -13.18 2.03 22.17
CA ARG A 355 -12.81 1.00 21.18
C ARG A 355 -11.37 1.19 20.71
N LEU A 356 -10.93 2.43 20.50
CA LEU A 356 -9.55 2.75 20.16
C LEU A 356 -8.60 2.27 21.26
N GLU A 357 -8.93 2.58 22.51
CA GLU A 357 -8.20 2.09 23.68
C GLU A 357 -8.19 0.56 23.70
N TYR A 358 -9.33 -0.09 23.50
CA TYR A 358 -9.40 -1.55 23.48
C TYR A 358 -8.48 -2.15 22.41
N ILE A 359 -8.42 -1.62 21.19
CA ILE A 359 -7.57 -2.20 20.12
C ILE A 359 -6.08 -1.83 20.24
N LEU A 360 -5.74 -0.77 20.98
CA LEU A 360 -4.37 -0.26 21.13
C LEU A 360 -3.76 -0.44 22.53
N THR A 361 -4.49 -0.97 23.51
CA THR A 361 -3.96 -1.28 24.84
C THR A 361 -3.98 -2.77 25.07
N SER A 362 -2.99 -3.28 25.81
CA SER A 362 -3.04 -4.67 26.25
C SER A 362 -4.14 -4.82 27.30
N GLY A 363 -5.03 -5.80 27.15
CA GLY A 363 -6.15 -6.04 28.09
C GLY A 363 -5.73 -6.37 29.53
N ALA A 364 -4.43 -6.35 29.84
CA ALA A 364 -3.85 -6.54 31.16
C ALA A 364 -4.39 -5.56 32.21
N SER A 365 -4.81 -4.34 31.83
CA SER A 365 -5.34 -3.36 32.80
C SER A 365 -6.72 -3.77 33.37
N ARG A 366 -7.55 -4.50 32.60
CA ARG A 366 -8.94 -4.79 32.98
C ARG A 366 -9.11 -5.88 34.06
N ARG A 367 -8.07 -6.66 34.36
CA ARG A 367 -8.16 -7.72 35.39
C ARG A 367 -7.89 -7.24 36.82
N ARG A 368 -7.44 -6.00 37.03
CA ARG A 368 -7.10 -5.50 38.38
C ARG A 368 -8.24 -4.83 39.16
N SER A 369 -9.43 -4.64 38.57
CA SER A 369 -10.54 -3.97 39.26
C SER A 369 -11.60 -4.91 39.87
N LYS A 370 -11.25 -6.18 40.12
CA LYS A 370 -12.17 -7.19 40.69
C LYS A 370 -11.53 -8.06 41.79
N LEU A 371 -10.54 -7.54 42.51
CA LEU A 371 -10.01 -8.17 43.73
C LEU A 371 -10.10 -7.18 44.88
#